data_AF-A0A7S3MAW8-F1
#
_entry.id   AF-A0A7S3MAW8-F1
#
_cell.length_a   1.000
_cell.length_b   1.000
_cell.length_c   1.000
_cell.angle_alpha   90.00
_cell.angle_beta   90.00
_cell.angle_gamma   90.00
#
_symmetry.space_group_name_H-M   'P 1'
#
loop_
_entity.id
_entity.type
_entity.pdbx_description
1 polymer ?
#
loop_
_entity_poly.entity_id
_entity_poly.type
_entity_poly.pdbx_seq_one_letter_code
_entity_poly.pdbx_strand_id
1 'polypeptide(L)'
;ATGRILFTGKTNNGMIHEMLKMCGAFSKRFATAGDAAAKHFNANGDFRLKEPSGEQLVPATHFQKPASPISKLLADVAAATPTGIDVPVHQVFVRHVGELIAKCVVPDPAERATPELALAHKFFQKPI
;
A
#
# COMPACT_ATOMS: atom_id res chain seq x y z
N ALA A 1 -3.52 -12.99 9.69
CA ALA A 1 -2.80 -12.26 8.62
C ALA A 1 -1.49 -11.72 9.18
N THR A 2 -0.36 -12.19 8.66
CA THR A 2 1.05 -11.80 8.87
C THR A 2 1.63 -11.63 10.30
N GLY A 3 0.95 -10.99 11.25
CA GLY A 3 1.55 -10.58 12.53
C GLY A 3 2.66 -9.52 12.39
N ARG A 4 2.75 -8.87 11.22
CA ARG A 4 3.79 -7.89 10.87
C ARG A 4 3.17 -6.53 10.63
N ILE A 5 3.90 -5.47 10.98
CA ILE A 5 3.51 -4.08 10.68
C ILE A 5 3.62 -3.84 9.17
N LEU A 6 2.61 -3.18 8.58
CA LEU A 6 2.53 -2.95 7.13
C LEU A 6 3.58 -1.97 6.60
N PHE A 7 3.80 -0.88 7.32
CA PHE A 7 4.79 0.16 6.99
C PHE A 7 5.68 0.40 8.20
N THR A 8 6.99 0.30 8.02
CA THR A 8 7.98 0.29 9.12
C THR A 8 8.91 1.51 9.10
N GLY A 9 8.48 2.60 8.45
CA GLY A 9 9.23 3.85 8.40
C GLY A 9 9.45 4.45 9.79
N LYS A 10 10.69 4.82 10.11
CA LYS A 10 11.06 5.41 11.42
C LYS A 10 10.77 6.91 11.53
N THR A 11 10.54 7.56 10.39
CA THR A 11 10.23 9.00 10.29
C THR A 11 9.06 9.18 9.33
N ASN A 12 8.42 10.35 9.32
CA ASN A 12 7.37 10.65 8.35
C ASN A 12 7.86 10.50 6.90
N ASN A 13 9.11 10.87 6.62
CA ASN A 13 9.70 10.68 5.29
C ASN A 13 9.86 9.19 4.97
N GLY A 14 10.36 8.39 5.91
CA GLY A 14 10.47 6.94 5.78
C GLY A 14 9.11 6.26 5.56
N MET A 15 8.07 6.70 6.27
CA MET A 15 6.71 6.19 6.09
C MET A 15 6.17 6.47 4.68
N ILE A 16 6.35 7.70 4.18
CA ILE A 16 5.96 8.07 2.81
C ILE A 16 6.76 7.25 1.79
N HIS A 17 8.05 7.00 2.03
CA HIS A 17 8.86 6.17 1.14
C HIS A 17 8.31 4.73 1.05
N GLU A 18 7.97 4.11 2.19
CA GLU A 18 7.36 2.78 2.20
C GLU A 18 5.99 2.76 1.49
N MET A 19 5.19 3.81 1.66
CA MET A 19 3.93 3.98 0.93
C MET A 19 4.15 4.10 -0.58
N LEU A 20 5.17 4.85 -1.03
CA LEU A 20 5.48 5.01 -2.46
C LEU A 20 5.93 3.69 -3.10
N LYS A 21 6.75 2.89 -2.39
CA LYS A 21 7.16 1.55 -2.86
C LYS A 21 5.96 0.61 -3.03
N MET A 22 4.97 0.72 -2.13
CA MET A 22 3.81 -0.17 -2.12
C MET A 22 2.69 0.32 -3.04
N CYS A 23 2.34 1.59 -2.99
CA CYS A 23 1.17 2.16 -3.69
C CYS A 23 1.53 2.72 -5.07
N GLY A 24 2.82 2.88 -5.35
CA GLY A 24 3.32 3.64 -6.49
C GLY A 24 3.37 5.14 -6.21
N ALA A 25 3.76 5.89 -7.24
CA ALA A 25 3.87 7.33 -7.20
C ALA A 25 2.56 8.00 -6.77
N PHE A 26 2.68 8.99 -5.90
CA PHE A 26 1.55 9.86 -5.59
C PHE A 26 1.27 10.77 -6.78
N SER A 27 -0.01 11.08 -7.02
CA SER A 27 -0.35 12.05 -8.07
C SER A 27 0.30 13.39 -7.75
N LYS A 28 0.73 14.14 -8.77
CA LYS A 28 1.34 15.47 -8.58
C LYS A 28 0.44 16.38 -7.75
N ARG A 29 -0.88 16.34 -8.00
CA ARG A 29 -1.89 17.07 -7.22
C ARG A 29 -1.79 16.73 -5.73
N PHE A 30 -1.80 15.44 -5.38
CA PHE A 30 -1.74 15.01 -3.98
C PHE A 30 -0.37 15.31 -3.34
N ALA A 31 0.72 15.06 -4.06
CA ALA A 31 2.09 15.24 -3.58
C ALA A 31 2.46 16.70 -3.27
N THR A 32 1.72 17.68 -3.83
CA THR A 32 2.04 19.11 -3.72
C THR A 32 0.99 19.93 -2.96
N ALA A 33 -0.17 19.38 -2.63
CA ALA A 33 -1.28 20.15 -2.06
C ALA A 33 -1.19 20.42 -0.54
N GLY A 34 -0.42 19.64 0.22
CA GLY A 34 -0.40 19.74 1.68
C GLY A 34 0.61 20.76 2.23
N ASP A 35 0.34 21.31 3.42
CA ASP A 35 1.23 22.29 4.08
C ASP A 35 2.66 21.76 4.32
N ALA A 36 2.78 20.45 4.57
CA ALA A 36 4.06 19.77 4.74
C ALA A 36 4.63 19.18 3.44
N ALA A 37 3.96 19.35 2.30
CA ALA A 37 4.34 18.73 1.02
C ALA A 37 5.78 19.07 0.63
N ALA A 38 6.17 20.35 0.74
CA ALA A 38 7.52 20.81 0.39
C ALA A 38 8.64 20.13 1.20
N LYS A 39 8.33 19.53 2.36
CA LYS A 39 9.30 18.77 3.17
C LYS A 39 9.59 17.38 2.59
N HIS A 40 8.74 16.87 1.71
CA HIS A 40 8.78 15.50 1.20
C HIS A 40 8.79 15.42 -0.32
N PHE A 41 8.32 16.45 -1.01
CA PHE A 41 8.24 16.49 -2.47
C PHE A 41 8.75 17.83 -3.01
N ASN A 42 9.15 17.85 -4.28
CA ASN A 42 9.36 19.09 -5.02
C ASN A 42 8.06 19.53 -5.74
N ALA A 43 8.12 20.66 -6.45
CA ALA A 43 6.98 21.18 -7.22
C ALA A 43 6.53 20.27 -8.39
N ASN A 44 7.35 19.30 -8.80
CA ASN A 44 7.02 18.33 -9.84
C ASN A 44 6.36 17.06 -9.28
N GLY A 45 6.35 16.88 -7.95
CA GLY A 45 5.88 15.66 -7.29
C GLY A 45 6.97 14.60 -7.11
N ASP A 46 8.23 14.93 -7.38
CA ASP A 46 9.36 14.03 -7.11
C ASP A 46 9.64 13.99 -5.61
N PHE A 47 9.99 12.81 -5.11
CA PHE A 47 10.14 12.56 -3.68
C PHE A 47 11.53 12.95 -3.18
N ARG A 48 11.60 13.66 -2.06
CA ARG A 48 12.83 14.01 -1.34
C ARG A 48 13.12 12.90 -0.33
N LEU A 49 13.87 11.88 -0.73
CA LEU A 49 14.27 10.82 0.18
C LEU A 49 15.31 11.36 1.17
N LYS A 50 15.02 11.23 2.47
CA LYS A 50 15.89 11.69 3.55
C LYS A 50 16.48 10.49 4.29
N GLU A 51 17.78 10.32 4.15
CA GLU A 51 18.57 9.32 4.86
C GLU A 51 19.61 10.01 5.77
N PRO A 52 20.21 9.29 6.74
CA PRO A 52 21.29 9.86 7.56
C PRO A 52 22.48 10.38 6.74
N SER A 53 22.69 9.83 5.54
CA SER A 53 23.71 10.24 4.57
C SER A 53 23.40 11.54 3.83
N GLY A 54 22.14 12.00 3.84
CA GLY A 54 21.72 13.21 3.16
C GLY A 54 20.32 13.12 2.55
N GLU A 55 19.99 14.11 1.72
CA GLU A 55 18.74 14.17 0.95
C GLU A 55 19.02 13.88 -0.53
N GLN A 56 18.21 13.00 -1.12
CA GLN A 56 18.22 12.71 -2.56
C GLN A 56 16.84 12.96 -3.17
N LEU A 57 16.80 13.58 -4.34
CA LEU A 57 15.58 13.70 -5.12
C LEU A 57 15.36 12.43 -5.98
N VAL A 58 14.23 11.77 -5.78
CA VAL A 58 13.84 10.55 -6.49
C VAL A 58 12.65 10.86 -7.39
N PRO A 59 12.79 10.72 -8.72
CA PRO A 59 11.69 11.00 -9.65
C PRO A 59 10.45 10.17 -9.35
N ALA A 60 9.26 10.77 -9.51
CA ALA A 60 8.00 10.06 -9.31
C ALA A 60 7.89 8.78 -10.18
N THR A 61 8.46 8.80 -11.39
CA THR A 61 8.48 7.67 -12.33
C THR A 61 9.22 6.44 -11.80
N HIS A 62 10.07 6.59 -10.78
CA HIS A 62 10.75 5.47 -10.12
C HIS A 62 9.76 4.59 -9.33
N PHE A 63 8.63 5.14 -8.88
CA PHE A 63 7.65 4.44 -8.06
C PHE A 63 6.51 3.89 -8.93
N GLN A 64 6.77 2.76 -9.59
CA GLN A 64 5.76 2.05 -10.37
C GLN A 64 4.77 1.34 -9.43
N LYS A 65 3.47 1.52 -9.69
CA LYS A 65 2.42 0.84 -8.92
C LYS A 65 2.48 -0.67 -9.17
N PRO A 66 2.74 -1.51 -8.15
CA PRO A 66 2.73 -2.95 -8.31
C PRO A 66 1.32 -3.46 -8.64
N ALA A 67 1.22 -4.51 -9.48
CA ALA A 67 -0.06 -5.13 -9.81
C ALA A 67 -0.77 -5.76 -8.59
N SER A 68 0.00 -6.21 -7.59
CA SER A 68 -0.52 -6.78 -6.34
C SER A 68 0.37 -6.35 -5.17
N PRO A 69 0.17 -5.14 -4.63
CA PRO A 69 1.13 -4.53 -3.72
C PRO A 69 1.23 -5.24 -2.36
N ILE A 70 0.21 -5.99 -1.96
CA ILE A 70 0.13 -6.70 -0.68
C ILE A 70 0.51 -8.18 -0.81
N SER A 71 0.57 -8.74 -2.02
CA SER A 71 0.73 -10.20 -2.21
C SER A 71 2.02 -10.75 -1.62
N LYS A 72 3.13 -10.02 -1.76
CA LYS A 72 4.43 -10.41 -1.17
C LYS A 72 4.37 -10.52 0.36
N LEU A 73 3.64 -9.62 1.02
CA LEU A 73 3.48 -9.65 2.48
C LEU A 73 2.62 -10.82 2.94
N LEU A 74 1.72 -11.29 2.09
CA LEU A 74 0.80 -12.38 2.38
C LEU A 74 1.29 -13.74 1.89
N ALA A 75 2.47 -13.83 1.26
CA ALA A 75 2.99 -15.09 0.70
C ALA A 75 3.07 -16.22 1.74
N ASP A 76 3.63 -15.93 2.91
CA ASP A 76 3.72 -16.90 4.01
C ASP A 76 2.33 -17.33 4.51
N VAL A 77 1.37 -16.39 4.54
CA VAL A 77 -0.02 -16.66 4.94
C VAL A 77 -0.71 -17.54 3.90
N ALA A 78 -0.48 -17.29 2.60
CA ALA A 78 -1.04 -18.09 1.52
C ALA A 78 -0.50 -19.52 1.52
N ALA A 79 0.77 -19.72 1.89
CA ALA A 79 1.40 -21.03 1.98
C ALA A 79 0.95 -21.83 3.21
N ALA A 80 0.70 -21.16 4.34
CA ALA A 80 0.31 -21.79 5.60
C ALA A 80 -1.22 -21.97 5.70
N THR A 81 -1.79 -22.89 4.92
CA THR A 81 -3.22 -23.19 4.99
C THR A 81 -3.57 -23.86 6.33
N PRO A 82 -4.57 -23.35 7.08
CA PRO A 82 -5.00 -23.97 8.34
C PRO A 82 -5.58 -25.38 8.14
N THR A 83 -5.38 -26.27 9.12
CA THR A 83 -5.97 -27.61 9.12
C THR A 83 -7.48 -27.54 9.00
N GLY A 84 -8.06 -28.33 8.09
CA GLY A 84 -9.51 -28.40 7.87
C GLY A 84 -10.07 -27.33 6.92
N ILE A 85 -9.21 -26.49 6.34
CA ILE A 85 -9.58 -25.54 5.28
C ILE A 85 -9.04 -26.03 3.94
N ASP A 86 -9.86 -25.97 2.90
CA ASP A 86 -9.44 -26.25 1.53
C ASP A 86 -8.41 -25.21 1.05
N VAL A 87 -7.30 -25.69 0.48
CA VAL A 87 -6.16 -24.85 0.07
C VAL A 87 -6.58 -23.80 -1.00
N PRO A 88 -7.26 -24.18 -2.10
CA PRO A 88 -7.83 -23.21 -3.04
C PRO A 88 -8.70 -22.14 -2.37
N VAL A 89 -9.61 -22.53 -1.47
CA VAL A 89 -10.48 -21.59 -0.75
C VAL A 89 -9.64 -20.61 0.08
N HIS A 90 -8.66 -21.10 0.85
CA HIS A 90 -7.77 -20.25 1.64
C HIS A 90 -7.00 -19.26 0.77
N GLN A 91 -6.43 -19.70 -0.35
CA GLN A 91 -5.70 -18.84 -1.27
C GLN A 91 -6.58 -17.73 -1.87
N VAL A 92 -7.85 -18.05 -2.18
CA VAL A 92 -8.83 -17.07 -2.65
C VAL A 92 -9.09 -16.00 -1.58
N PHE A 93 -9.29 -16.40 -0.32
CA PHE A 93 -9.46 -15.45 0.77
C PHE A 93 -8.21 -14.58 1.00
N VAL A 94 -7.01 -15.17 0.95
CA VAL A 94 -5.75 -14.44 1.10
C VAL A 94 -5.55 -13.42 -0.03
N ARG A 95 -5.93 -13.77 -1.27
CA ARG A 95 -5.94 -12.81 -2.38
C ARG A 95 -6.94 -11.68 -2.12
N HIS A 96 -8.18 -12.00 -1.74
CA HIS A 96 -9.22 -11.00 -1.53
C HIS A 96 -8.94 -10.06 -0.35
N VAL A 97 -8.30 -10.53 0.73
CA VAL A 97 -7.87 -9.63 1.81
C VAL A 97 -6.75 -8.70 1.32
N GLY A 98 -5.82 -9.19 0.49
CA GLY A 98 -4.78 -8.37 -0.12
C GLY A 98 -5.34 -7.27 -1.02
N GLU A 99 -6.32 -7.60 -1.85
CA GLU A 99 -7.04 -6.65 -2.71
C GLU A 99 -7.80 -5.60 -1.89
N LEU A 100 -8.48 -6.02 -0.81
CA LEU A 100 -9.19 -5.12 0.10
C LEU A 100 -8.22 -4.15 0.77
N ILE A 101 -7.11 -4.64 1.34
CA ILE A 101 -6.08 -3.81 1.97
C ILE A 101 -5.55 -2.79 0.96
N ALA A 102 -5.25 -3.21 -0.27
CA ALA A 102 -4.77 -2.33 -1.32
C ALA A 102 -5.74 -1.16 -1.62
N LYS A 103 -7.06 -1.39 -1.54
CA LYS A 103 -8.07 -0.35 -1.69
C LYS A 103 -8.17 0.59 -0.47
N CYS A 104 -7.89 0.07 0.72
CA CYS A 104 -7.93 0.84 1.97
C CYS A 104 -6.69 1.73 2.18
N VAL A 105 -5.54 1.38 1.58
CA VAL A 105 -4.27 2.11 1.77
C VAL A 105 -3.94 3.10 0.66
N VAL A 106 -4.90 3.36 -0.25
CA VAL A 106 -4.74 4.38 -1.30
C VAL A 106 -4.37 5.73 -0.66
N PRO A 107 -3.26 6.37 -1.06
CA PRO A 107 -2.78 7.59 -0.43
C PRO A 107 -3.78 8.73 -0.49
N ASP A 108 -4.33 9.00 -1.67
CA ASP A 108 -5.35 10.02 -1.87
C ASP A 108 -6.68 9.58 -1.24
N PRO A 109 -7.19 10.27 -0.20
CA PRO A 109 -8.45 9.91 0.43
C PRO A 109 -9.65 9.95 -0.52
N ALA A 110 -9.62 10.79 -1.56
CA ALA A 110 -10.71 10.89 -2.52
C ALA A 110 -10.79 9.65 -3.44
N GLU A 111 -9.69 8.91 -3.60
CA GLU A 111 -9.62 7.67 -4.38
C GLU A 111 -9.65 6.41 -3.50
N ARG A 112 -9.59 6.58 -2.17
CA ARG A 112 -9.62 5.47 -1.21
C ARG A 112 -11.03 4.89 -1.09
N ALA A 113 -11.11 3.57 -0.89
CA ALA A 113 -12.39 2.92 -0.69
C ALA A 113 -13.13 3.50 0.53
N THR A 114 -14.42 3.78 0.34
CA THR A 114 -15.34 4.13 1.44
C THR A 114 -15.68 2.88 2.26
N PRO A 115 -16.20 3.02 3.49
CA PRO A 115 -16.66 1.89 4.29
C PRO A 115 -17.67 1.00 3.54
N GLU A 116 -18.60 1.59 2.80
CA GLU A 116 -19.63 0.88 2.04
C GLU A 116 -19.01 0.04 0.92
N LEU A 117 -18.06 0.61 0.17
CA LEU A 117 -17.33 -0.11 -0.88
C LEU A 117 -16.43 -1.21 -0.32
N ALA A 118 -15.86 -1.00 0.87
CA ALA A 118 -15.04 -1.99 1.57
C ALA A 118 -15.89 -3.18 2.05
N LEU A 119 -17.08 -2.93 2.62
CA LEU A 119 -18.03 -3.97 3.04
C LEU A 119 -18.58 -4.76 1.85
N ALA A 120 -18.77 -4.11 0.70
CA ALA A 120 -19.18 -4.76 -0.54
C ALA A 120 -18.06 -5.59 -1.20
N HIS A 121 -16.85 -5.63 -0.65
CA HIS A 121 -15.73 -6.36 -1.24
C HIS A 121 -15.95 -7.89 -1.19
N LYS A 122 -15.43 -8.60 -2.21
CA LYS A 122 -15.48 -10.07 -2.31
C LYS A 122 -14.91 -10.82 -1.09
N PHE A 123 -14.10 -10.16 -0.29
CA PHE A 123 -13.57 -10.73 0.95
C PHE A 123 -14.68 -11.02 1.99
N PHE A 124 -15.70 -10.17 2.06
CA PHE A 124 -16.83 -10.32 2.98
C PHE A 124 -18.03 -11.02 2.35
N GLN A 125 -18.03 -11.19 1.02
CA GLN A 125 -19.05 -11.96 0.34
C GLN A 125 -18.70 -13.45 0.44
N LYS A 126 -19.72 -14.31 0.56
CA LYS A 126 -19.50 -15.76 0.52
C LYS A 126 -18.79 -16.11 -0.80
N PRO A 127 -17.66 -16.83 -0.76
CA PRO A 127 -17.10 -17.42 -1.96
C PRO A 127 -18.17 -18.33 -2.57
N ILE A 128 -18.47 -18.12 -3.85
CA ILE A 128 -19.26 -19.06 -4.65
C ILE A 128 -18.34 -20.19 -5.06
#